data_AF-A0A7M2XKX0-F1
#
_entry.id   AF-A0A7M2XKX0-F1
#
_cell.length_a   1.000
_cell.length_b   1.000
_cell.length_c   1.000
_cell.angle_alpha   90.00
_cell.angle_beta   90.00
_cell.angle_gamma   90.00
#
_symmetry.space_group_name_H-M   'P 1'
#
loop_
_entity.id
_entity.type
_entity.pdbx_description
1 polymer ?
#
loop_
_entity_poly.entity_id
_entity_poly.type
_entity_poly.pdbx_seq_one_letter_code
_entity_poly.pdbx_strand_id
1 'polypeptide(L)'
;MTTDPNDRFTPAELADLDSRAVQLVAIAHGEGSAGDVARLTANLDRQQLIGLAISCAAMVDPDRSVAELLAWMNADDPRQGWTDEELRRAHARYTRGVRDEHTVQGERIYQRISKRRQRTAPSTGLEVVA
;
A
#
# COMPACT_ATOMS: atom_id res chain seq x y z
N MET A 1 19.73 1.45 32.53
CA MET A 1 18.38 1.34 31.94
C MET A 1 17.54 0.51 32.88
N THR A 2 16.75 1.14 33.72
CA THR A 2 15.78 0.49 34.61
C THR A 2 14.45 0.47 33.87
N THR A 3 14.08 -0.67 33.28
CA THR A 3 12.70 -0.90 32.82
C THR A 3 11.80 -0.85 34.05
N ASP A 4 10.90 0.12 34.09
CA ASP A 4 9.85 0.18 35.11
C ASP A 4 9.00 -1.11 34.98
N PRO A 5 8.74 -1.87 36.04
CA PRO A 5 7.84 -3.02 35.97
C PRO A 5 6.42 -2.67 35.50
N ASN A 6 6.02 -1.38 35.51
CA ASN A 6 4.77 -0.89 34.92
C ASN A 6 4.82 -0.66 33.39
N ASP A 7 5.98 -0.74 32.73
CA ASP A 7 6.12 -0.54 31.27
C ASP A 7 5.69 -1.76 30.43
N ARG A 8 5.19 -2.83 31.06
CA ARG A 8 4.83 -4.07 30.37
C ARG A 8 3.32 -4.19 30.23
N PHE A 9 2.87 -4.33 28.99
CA PHE A 9 1.50 -4.74 28.70
C PHE A 9 1.21 -6.10 29.31
N THR A 10 0.03 -6.23 29.90
CA THR A 10 -0.55 -7.52 30.23
C THR A 10 -0.93 -8.26 28.94
N PRO A 11 -1.03 -9.61 28.98
CA PRO A 11 -1.50 -10.37 27.83
C PRO A 11 -2.89 -9.94 27.32
N ALA A 12 -3.77 -9.50 28.22
CA ALA A 12 -5.11 -9.04 27.87
C ALA A 12 -5.07 -7.69 27.12
N GLU A 13 -4.21 -6.77 27.54
CA GLU A 13 -4.00 -5.50 26.84
C GLU A 13 -3.40 -5.71 25.46
N LEU A 14 -2.43 -6.61 25.32
CA LEU A 14 -1.88 -6.96 24.00
C LEU A 14 -2.97 -7.53 23.08
N ALA A 15 -3.80 -8.45 23.57
CA ALA A 15 -4.89 -9.01 22.78
C ALA A 15 -5.93 -7.95 22.35
N ASP A 16 -6.24 -6.97 23.22
CA ASP A 16 -7.12 -5.85 22.86
C ASP A 16 -6.48 -4.96 21.79
N LEU A 17 -5.19 -4.64 21.92
CA LEU A 17 -4.44 -3.84 20.94
C LEU A 17 -4.33 -4.54 19.59
N ASP A 18 -4.11 -5.85 19.56
CA ASP A 18 -4.07 -6.64 18.32
C ASP A 18 -5.45 -6.67 17.63
N SER A 19 -6.53 -6.83 18.39
CA SER A 19 -7.89 -6.75 17.87
C SER A 19 -8.20 -5.36 17.28
N ARG A 20 -7.77 -4.30 17.96
CA ARG A 20 -7.87 -2.92 17.47
C ARG A 20 -7.03 -2.69 16.22
N ALA A 21 -5.83 -3.28 16.12
CA ALA A 21 -4.99 -3.17 14.94
C ALA A 21 -5.66 -3.75 13.70
N VAL A 22 -6.30 -4.92 13.83
CA VAL A 22 -7.08 -5.53 12.75
C VAL A 22 -8.22 -4.62 12.30
N GLN A 23 -8.98 -4.05 13.24
CA GLN A 23 -10.06 -3.11 12.93
C GLN A 23 -9.54 -1.83 12.26
N LEU A 24 -8.40 -1.29 12.72
CA LEU A 24 -7.80 -0.09 12.14
C LEU A 24 -7.34 -0.34 10.69
N VAL A 25 -6.79 -1.51 10.39
CA VAL A 25 -6.44 -1.92 9.02
C VAL A 25 -7.67 -2.01 8.12
N ALA A 26 -8.77 -2.59 8.59
CA ALA A 26 -10.03 -2.63 7.83
C ALA A 26 -10.56 -1.21 7.52
N ILE A 27 -10.57 -0.32 8.51
CA ILE A 27 -10.96 1.09 8.33
C ILE A 27 -10.06 1.76 7.28
N ALA A 28 -8.74 1.55 7.37
CA ALA A 28 -7.78 2.12 6.42
C ALA A 28 -7.99 1.62 4.98
N HIS A 29 -8.43 0.37 4.80
CA HIS A 29 -8.79 -0.20 3.50
C HIS A 29 -10.18 0.23 2.98
N GLY A 30 -10.84 1.19 3.63
CA GLY A 30 -12.07 1.81 3.16
C GLY A 30 -13.36 1.22 3.74
N GLU A 31 -13.26 0.32 4.72
CA GLU A 31 -14.42 -0.25 5.42
C GLU A 31 -14.96 0.67 6.53
N GLY A 32 -14.38 1.86 6.71
CA GLY A 32 -14.78 2.81 7.75
C GLY A 32 -14.41 4.26 7.46
N SER A 33 -14.56 5.09 8.49
CA SER A 33 -14.43 6.54 8.47
C SER A 33 -13.43 7.07 9.49
N ALA A 34 -13.02 8.33 9.35
CA ALA A 34 -12.18 9.00 10.35
C ALA A 34 -12.81 9.02 11.75
N GLY A 35 -14.15 9.05 11.84
CA GLY A 35 -14.86 8.96 13.11
C GLY A 35 -14.71 7.59 13.79
N ASP A 36 -14.50 6.53 13.01
CA ASP A 36 -14.30 5.17 13.53
C ASP A 36 -12.89 5.02 14.12
N VAL A 37 -11.89 5.62 13.45
CA VAL A 37 -10.51 5.73 13.99
C VAL A 37 -10.51 6.49 15.32
N ALA A 38 -11.24 7.61 15.38
CA ALA A 38 -11.33 8.40 16.61
C ALA A 38 -11.95 7.60 17.75
N ARG A 39 -13.03 6.85 17.51
CA ARG A 39 -13.65 5.99 18.55
C ARG A 39 -12.72 4.86 18.99
N LEU A 40 -11.99 4.26 18.05
CA LEU A 40 -11.07 3.16 18.32
C LEU A 40 -9.88 3.59 19.18
N THR A 41 -9.46 4.85 19.08
CA THR A 41 -8.28 5.40 19.77
C THR A 41 -8.59 6.30 20.97
N ALA A 42 -9.84 6.73 21.14
CA ALA A 42 -10.24 7.77 22.12
C ALA A 42 -9.80 7.52 23.57
N ASN A 43 -9.73 6.27 24.00
CA ASN A 43 -9.44 5.90 25.39
C ASN A 43 -8.06 5.23 25.56
N LEU A 44 -7.20 5.29 24.54
CA LEU A 44 -5.85 4.75 24.63
C LEU A 44 -4.92 5.80 25.21
N ASP A 45 -4.13 5.39 26.19
CA ASP A 45 -3.02 6.22 26.66
C ASP A 45 -1.84 6.19 25.68
N ARG A 46 -0.79 6.97 25.98
CA ARG A 46 0.39 7.07 25.12
C ARG A 46 1.08 5.71 24.91
N GLN A 47 1.16 4.89 25.94
CA GLN A 47 1.82 3.59 25.86
C GLN A 47 1.00 2.65 24.98
N GLN A 48 -0.31 2.58 25.21
CA GLN A 48 -1.26 1.80 24.41
C GLN A 48 -1.30 2.24 22.95
N LEU A 49 -1.20 3.54 22.66
CA LEU A 49 -1.07 4.04 21.27
C LEU A 49 0.23 3.56 20.59
N ILE A 50 1.35 3.54 21.32
CA ILE A 50 2.61 2.97 20.81
C ILE A 50 2.45 1.47 20.56
N GLY A 51 1.80 0.75 21.49
CA GLY A 51 1.49 -0.67 21.35
C GLY A 51 0.64 -0.95 20.10
N LEU A 52 -0.44 -0.18 19.90
CA LEU A 52 -1.28 -0.26 18.71
C LEU A 52 -0.47 -0.05 17.42
N ALA A 53 0.41 0.96 17.39
CA ALA A 53 1.26 1.21 16.23
C ALA A 53 2.21 0.05 15.94
N ILE A 54 2.78 -0.58 16.97
CA ILE A 54 3.62 -1.78 16.84
C ILE A 54 2.80 -2.96 16.31
N SER A 55 1.61 -3.21 16.86
CA SER A 55 0.72 -4.28 16.37
C SER A 55 0.37 -4.08 14.89
N CYS A 56 0.06 -2.85 14.46
CA CYS A 56 -0.14 -2.54 13.04
C CYS A 56 1.11 -2.82 12.19
N ALA A 57 2.30 -2.44 12.66
CA ALA A 57 3.55 -2.69 11.95
C ALA A 57 3.86 -4.19 11.82
N ALA A 58 3.52 -4.99 12.83
CA ALA A 58 3.73 -6.44 12.83
C ALA A 58 2.84 -7.19 11.82
N MET A 59 1.74 -6.58 11.36
CA MET A 59 0.87 -7.14 10.33
C MET A 59 1.41 -6.95 8.91
N VAL A 60 2.47 -6.15 8.74
CA VAL A 60 3.08 -5.88 7.44
C VAL A 60 4.08 -6.98 7.12
N ASP A 61 3.93 -7.59 5.95
CA ASP A 61 4.89 -8.55 5.41
C ASP A 61 6.23 -7.85 5.14
N PRO A 62 7.33 -8.20 5.85
CA PRO A 62 8.61 -7.52 5.74
C PRO A 62 9.31 -7.76 4.40
N ASP A 63 8.93 -8.81 3.67
CA ASP A 63 9.51 -9.13 2.36
C ASP A 63 8.84 -8.34 1.22
N ARG A 64 7.71 -7.66 1.50
CA ARG A 64 7.04 -6.79 0.52
C ARG A 64 7.72 -5.44 0.43
N SER A 65 7.86 -4.96 -0.80
CA SER A 65 8.40 -3.62 -1.03
C SER A 65 7.43 -2.54 -0.57
N VAL A 66 7.96 -1.40 -0.11
CA VAL A 66 7.15 -0.21 0.24
C VAL A 66 6.22 0.20 -0.92
N ALA A 67 6.68 0.04 -2.17
CA ALA A 67 5.87 0.35 -3.34
C ALA A 67 4.63 -0.56 -3.48
N GLU A 68 4.75 -1.85 -3.18
CA GLU A 68 3.63 -2.79 -3.18
C GLU A 68 2.67 -2.53 -2.02
N LEU A 69 3.20 -2.17 -0.86
CA LEU A 69 2.40 -1.84 0.33
C LEU A 69 1.62 -0.54 0.17
N LEU A 70 2.14 0.45 -0.57
CA LEU A 70 1.45 1.73 -0.84
C LEU A 70 0.59 1.70 -2.10
N ALA A 71 0.58 0.60 -2.86
CA ALA A 71 -0.17 0.50 -4.10
C ALA A 71 -1.67 0.76 -3.89
N TRP A 72 -2.25 0.30 -2.76
CA TRP A 72 -3.66 0.50 -2.43
C TRP A 72 -4.02 1.97 -2.13
N MET A 73 -3.07 2.79 -1.68
CA MET A 73 -3.28 4.23 -1.45
C MET A 73 -3.29 5.04 -2.75
N ASN A 74 -2.85 4.44 -3.86
CA ASN A 74 -2.84 5.07 -5.16
C ASN A 74 -4.23 4.93 -5.76
N ALA A 75 -5.17 5.79 -5.33
CA ALA A 75 -6.54 5.84 -5.87
C ALA A 75 -6.58 6.03 -7.41
N ASP A 76 -5.48 6.55 -7.97
CA ASP A 76 -5.24 6.68 -9.41
C ASP A 76 -4.46 5.51 -10.01
N ASP A 77 -4.36 4.33 -9.36
CA ASP A 77 -3.69 3.17 -9.94
C ASP A 77 -4.40 2.77 -11.24
N PRO A 78 -3.80 3.06 -12.42
CA PRO A 78 -4.47 2.81 -13.68
C PRO A 78 -4.58 1.31 -13.99
N ARG A 79 -3.91 0.44 -13.21
CA ARG A 79 -3.89 -1.01 -13.40
C ARG A 79 -5.27 -1.65 -13.26
N GLN A 80 -6.17 -1.08 -12.46
CA GLN A 80 -7.57 -1.55 -12.35
C GLN A 80 -7.69 -3.09 -12.22
N GLY A 81 -6.86 -3.71 -11.37
CA GLY A 81 -6.85 -5.16 -11.16
C GLY A 81 -5.99 -5.99 -12.12
N TRP A 82 -5.32 -5.37 -13.10
CA TRP A 82 -4.36 -6.06 -13.97
C TRP A 82 -2.98 -6.17 -13.34
N THR A 83 -2.37 -7.35 -13.45
CA THR A 83 -0.97 -7.57 -13.09
C THR A 83 -0.02 -7.02 -14.17
N ASP A 84 1.23 -6.71 -13.78
CA ASP A 84 2.26 -6.26 -14.73
C ASP A 84 2.57 -7.33 -15.81
N GLU A 85 2.39 -8.61 -15.51
CA GLU A 85 2.53 -9.73 -16.47
C GLU A 85 1.41 -9.73 -17.52
N GLU A 86 0.16 -9.59 -17.08
CA GLU A 86 -1.00 -9.55 -18.00
C GLU A 86 -0.92 -8.34 -18.93
N LEU A 87 -0.48 -7.19 -18.42
CA LEU A 87 -0.27 -5.99 -19.24
C LEU A 87 0.83 -6.19 -20.28
N ARG A 88 1.96 -6.84 -19.93
CA ARG A 88 3.03 -7.18 -20.89
C ARG A 88 2.54 -8.16 -21.96
N ARG A 89 1.72 -9.16 -21.58
CA ARG A 89 1.11 -10.10 -22.54
C ARG A 89 0.12 -9.42 -23.48
N ALA A 90 -0.73 -8.55 -22.95
CA ALA A 90 -1.66 -7.76 -23.76
C ALA A 90 -0.91 -6.87 -24.76
N HIS A 91 0.13 -6.18 -24.31
CA HIS A 91 0.99 -5.37 -25.19
C HIS A 91 1.62 -6.22 -26.31
N ALA A 92 2.20 -7.38 -25.98
CA ALA A 92 2.79 -8.27 -26.99
C ALA A 92 1.76 -8.75 -28.02
N ARG A 93 0.54 -9.10 -27.58
CA ARG A 93 -0.57 -9.48 -28.48
C ARG A 93 -1.01 -8.31 -29.37
N TYR A 94 -1.11 -7.11 -28.81
CA TYR A 94 -1.46 -5.91 -29.54
C TYR A 94 -0.40 -5.60 -30.62
N THR A 95 0.89 -5.68 -30.29
CA THR A 95 1.99 -5.48 -31.26
C THR A 95 1.97 -6.52 -32.38
N ARG A 96 1.46 -7.74 -32.11
CA ARG A 96 1.23 -8.80 -33.12
C ARG A 96 -0.06 -8.63 -33.93
N GLY A 97 -0.80 -7.53 -33.75
CA GLY A 97 -2.00 -7.22 -34.52
C GLY A 97 -3.32 -7.78 -33.96
N VAL A 98 -3.30 -8.44 -32.80
CA VAL A 98 -4.52 -8.93 -32.16
C VAL A 98 -5.31 -7.76 -31.56
N ARG A 99 -6.63 -7.71 -31.79
CA ARG A 99 -7.49 -6.56 -31.44
C ARG A 99 -8.79 -6.95 -30.70
N ASP A 100 -8.80 -8.08 -29.99
CA ASP A 100 -9.90 -8.39 -29.08
C ASP A 100 -10.01 -7.36 -27.93
N GLU A 101 -11.20 -7.26 -27.34
CA GLU A 101 -11.52 -6.25 -26.31
C GLU A 101 -10.53 -6.28 -25.14
N HIS A 102 -10.20 -7.48 -24.65
CA HIS A 102 -9.26 -7.67 -23.56
C HIS A 102 -7.85 -7.16 -23.90
N THR A 103 -7.36 -7.48 -25.10
CA THR A 103 -6.05 -7.02 -25.59
C THR A 103 -6.01 -5.51 -25.77
N VAL A 104 -7.08 -4.90 -26.29
CA VAL A 104 -7.18 -3.43 -26.47
C VAL A 104 -7.25 -2.72 -25.12
N GLN A 105 -8.00 -3.26 -24.16
CA GLN A 105 -8.08 -2.71 -22.81
C GLN A 105 -6.73 -2.78 -22.08
N GLY A 106 -6.08 -3.95 -22.11
CA GLY A 106 -4.75 -4.13 -21.52
C GLY A 106 -3.71 -3.20 -22.15
N GLU A 107 -3.71 -3.02 -23.47
CA GLU A 107 -2.82 -2.07 -24.15
C GLU A 107 -3.04 -0.62 -23.71
N ARG A 108 -4.30 -0.18 -23.60
CA ARG A 108 -4.62 1.18 -23.12
C ARG A 108 -4.07 1.43 -21.72
N ILE A 109 -4.21 0.45 -20.83
CA ILE A 109 -3.68 0.52 -19.46
C ILE A 109 -2.16 0.52 -19.47
N TYR A 110 -1.53 -0.39 -20.22
CA TYR A 110 -0.07 -0.48 -20.37
C TYR A 110 0.54 0.84 -20.85
N GLN A 111 -0.03 1.45 -21.89
CA GLN A 111 0.43 2.74 -22.42
C GLN A 111 0.28 3.89 -21.41
N ARG A 112 -0.82 3.92 -20.66
CA ARG A 112 -1.04 4.93 -19.62
C ARG A 112 0.04 4.84 -18.52
N ILE A 113 0.37 3.62 -18.10
CA ILE A 113 1.43 3.36 -17.11
C ILE A 113 2.80 3.74 -17.66
N SER A 114 3.12 3.32 -18.88
CA SER A 114 4.38 3.63 -19.55
C SER A 114 4.63 5.13 -19.65
N LYS A 115 3.63 5.90 -20.10
CA LYS A 115 3.70 7.37 -20.17
C LYS A 115 3.88 8.02 -18.80
N ARG A 116 3.22 7.51 -17.75
CA ARG A 116 3.39 8.01 -16.38
C ARG A 116 4.83 7.79 -15.90
N ARG A 117 5.40 6.59 -16.13
CA ARG A 117 6.80 6.26 -15.80
C ARG A 117 7.80 7.16 -16.52
N GLN A 118 7.57 7.46 -17.80
CA GLN A 118 8.42 8.39 -18.56
C GLN A 118 8.40 9.81 -18.01
N ARG A 119 7.26 10.28 -17.48
CA ARG A 119 7.12 11.62 -16.88
C ARG A 119 7.80 11.74 -15.51
N THR A 120 7.86 10.66 -14.75
CA THR A 120 8.51 10.63 -13.42
C THR A 120 9.97 10.18 -13.45
N ALA A 121 10.47 9.70 -14.58
CA ALA A 121 11.89 9.40 -14.74
C ALA A 121 12.69 10.71 -14.79
N PRO A 122 13.77 10.87 -13.98
CA PRO A 122 14.64 12.03 -14.07
C PRO A 122 15.28 12.06 -15.46
N SER A 123 15.31 13.24 -16.08
CA SER A 123 15.99 13.45 -17.35
C SER A 123 17.50 13.30 -17.17
N THR A 124 18.02 12.08 -17.26
CA THR A 124 19.45 11.85 -17.51
C THR A 124 19.74 12.34 -18.93
N GLY A 125 20.18 13.59 -19.04
CA GLY A 125 20.44 14.23 -20.33
C GLY A 125 20.82 15.69 -20.21
N LEU A 126 21.93 15.98 -19.54
CA LEU A 126 22.78 17.12 -19.87
C LEU A 126 24.21 16.59 -19.93
N GLU A 127 24.63 16.33 -21.16
CA GLU A 127 26.03 16.11 -21.52
C GLU A 127 26.84 17.31 -21.02
N VAL A 128 27.76 17.06 -20.09
CA VAL A 128 28.85 18.00 -19.84
C VAL A 128 29.84 17.80 -20.97
N VAL A 129 29.66 18.57 -22.04
CA VAL A 129 30.67 18.74 -23.08
C VAL A 129 31.71 19.72 -22.55
N ALA A 130 32.90 19.15 -22.30
CA ALA A 130 34.25 19.72 -22.24
C ALA A 130 34.47 21.06 -21.53
#